data_AF-A0A0F8A0E7-F1
#
_entry.id   AF-A0A0F8A0E7-F1
#
_cell.length_a   1.000
_cell.length_b   1.000
_cell.length_c   1.000
_cell.angle_alpha   90.00
_cell.angle_beta   90.00
_cell.angle_gamma   90.00
#
_symmetry.space_group_name_H-M   'P 1'
#
loop_
_entity.id
_entity.type
_entity.pdbx_description
1 polymer ?
#
loop_
_entity_poly.entity_id
_entity_poly.type
_entity_poly.pdbx_seq_one_letter_code
_entity_poly.pdbx_strand_id
1 'polypeptide(L)'
;MISRTATFLSAVLAAASVSAQAFGPAPVAGPTPAAPKGVTGDCTMPSGNFNITSFQLYPENADFDPKRCLVYFSVLYNATVAVYDVKKKAIVDTISVRNIAGPVIHASGVQYDLKNDKLAIMLNAGAAFDTQGQDISGDNNLVFYDPKSKKTDALVNLSNTAKEGFRAFQDMEHDEEGNVFVVGSYGPSMLRVSAKDQKVEEWYVGTTPAPTKGLTGVAKLNRDTLLVTDESDHSLYRFSMSQRGQREKVELTSGNLTSAMDGVYLPPKYRGHCLLVSDSVNGTVVLRSSDEWKTAEVADVVPNDFFTVNGFTAASVQIAQRIFAVTEWFLDGGGLKAGDRSDFPMVDITDRLDKVCGQEPAGPGPAPGPTSGSDRVIFPDELKKIKADAGKKNNAVPGAGANGTPGGPEPGQAPASDRVIFPDELKKIRASAKKNKIAPAAGAKGAPGAGPGPASGSRCS
;
A
#
# COMPACT_ATOMS: atom_id res chain seq x y z
N MET A 1 -71.68 14.95 -24.43
CA MET A 1 -72.15 15.71 -23.25
C MET A 1 -71.02 15.70 -22.22
N ILE A 2 -70.23 16.78 -22.18
CA ILE A 2 -70.13 17.74 -21.06
C ILE A 2 -69.48 17.09 -19.82
N SER A 3 -68.14 17.14 -19.73
CA SER A 3 -67.35 18.19 -19.04
C SER A 3 -67.16 17.87 -17.54
N ARG A 4 -65.90 17.80 -17.10
CA ARG A 4 -65.40 18.61 -15.99
C ARG A 4 -63.89 18.47 -15.81
N THR A 5 -63.22 19.53 -16.26
CA THR A 5 -61.99 20.10 -15.71
C THR A 5 -62.04 20.18 -14.18
N ALA A 6 -60.93 19.84 -13.53
CA ALA A 6 -60.63 20.27 -12.16
C ALA A 6 -59.17 20.70 -12.08
N THR A 7 -59.00 22.02 -12.15
CA THR A 7 -57.84 22.80 -11.73
C THR A 7 -57.53 22.50 -10.26
N PHE A 8 -56.26 22.27 -9.92
CA PHE A 8 -55.76 22.55 -8.57
C PHE A 8 -54.52 23.42 -8.64
N LEU A 9 -54.67 24.59 -8.05
CA LEU A 9 -53.73 25.68 -7.94
C LEU A 9 -52.99 25.56 -6.59
N SER A 10 -51.69 25.85 -6.65
CA SER A 10 -50.69 26.17 -5.63
C SER A 10 -51.11 26.37 -4.16
N ALA A 11 -50.30 25.80 -3.25
CA ALA A 11 -49.71 26.52 -2.11
C ALA A 11 -48.48 25.75 -1.57
N VAL A 12 -47.29 26.19 -1.95
CA VAL A 12 -46.02 25.84 -1.29
C VAL A 12 -45.78 26.90 -0.21
N LEU A 13 -45.83 26.51 1.06
CA LEU A 13 -45.27 27.30 2.16
C LEU A 13 -43.91 26.70 2.52
N ALA A 14 -42.84 27.35 2.05
CA ALA A 14 -41.49 27.12 2.56
C ALA A 14 -41.26 28.10 3.71
N ALA A 15 -41.19 27.58 4.94
CA ALA A 15 -40.65 28.32 6.07
C ALA A 15 -39.13 28.11 6.10
N ALA A 16 -38.39 29.10 5.61
CA ALA A 16 -36.95 29.18 5.79
C ALA A 16 -36.65 29.76 7.18
N SER A 17 -36.28 28.90 8.13
CA SER A 17 -35.64 29.31 9.37
C SER A 17 -34.17 29.61 9.09
N VAL A 18 -33.82 30.89 9.02
CA VAL A 18 -32.43 31.35 9.01
C VAL A 18 -31.89 31.24 10.43
N SER A 19 -31.17 30.16 10.73
CA SER A 19 -30.34 30.07 11.91
C SER A 19 -29.03 30.83 11.65
N ALA A 20 -28.90 32.01 12.26
CA ALA A 20 -27.63 32.73 12.32
C ALA A 20 -26.63 31.90 13.14
N GLN A 21 -25.71 31.22 12.46
CA GLN A 21 -24.52 30.66 13.09
C GLN A 21 -23.52 31.79 13.31
N ALA A 22 -23.22 32.07 14.57
CA ALA A 22 -22.14 32.97 14.96
C ALA A 22 -20.80 32.35 14.51
N PHE A 23 -20.10 33.04 13.61
CA PHE A 23 -18.71 32.73 13.28
C PHE A 23 -17.84 33.01 14.50
N GLY A 24 -17.50 31.95 15.24
CA GLY A 24 -16.43 31.99 16.22
C GLY A 24 -15.07 32.17 15.50
N PRO A 25 -14.06 32.73 16.20
CA PRO A 25 -12.72 32.87 15.65
C PRO A 25 -12.17 31.50 15.23
N ALA A 26 -11.49 31.46 14.07
CA ALA A 26 -10.83 30.26 13.57
C ALA A 26 -9.90 29.68 14.66
N PRO A 27 -9.92 28.36 14.89
CA PRO A 27 -9.02 27.73 15.83
C PRO A 27 -7.58 28.02 15.42
N VAL A 28 -6.82 28.58 16.36
CA VAL A 28 -5.37 28.81 16.20
C VAL A 28 -4.74 27.44 15.97
N ALA A 29 -4.08 27.27 14.82
CA ALA A 29 -3.33 26.06 14.49
C ALA A 29 -2.37 25.75 15.64
N GLY A 30 -2.64 24.65 16.35
CA GLY A 30 -1.75 24.16 17.39
C GLY A 30 -0.39 23.79 16.78
N PRO A 31 0.69 23.79 17.59
CA PRO A 31 1.98 23.32 17.13
C PRO A 31 1.84 21.89 16.59
N THR A 32 2.31 21.68 15.36
CA THR A 32 2.36 20.37 14.71
C THR A 32 3.02 19.37 15.66
N PRO A 33 2.38 18.22 15.95
CA PRO A 33 2.98 17.20 16.81
C PRO A 33 4.37 16.84 16.29
N ALA A 34 5.38 16.96 17.15
CA ALA A 34 6.73 16.53 16.82
C ALA A 34 6.69 15.05 16.46
N ALA A 35 7.22 14.69 15.29
CA ALA A 35 7.30 13.31 14.86
C ALA A 35 7.97 12.45 15.94
N PRO A 36 7.51 11.20 16.15
CA PRO A 36 8.34 10.23 16.85
C PRO A 36 9.70 10.21 16.13
N LYS A 37 10.78 10.49 16.87
CA LYS A 37 12.14 10.31 16.36
C LYS A 37 12.17 8.90 15.77
N GLY A 38 12.37 8.80 14.45
CA GLY A 38 12.41 7.52 13.76
C GLY A 38 13.32 6.60 14.55
N VAL A 39 12.80 5.47 15.02
CA VAL A 39 13.58 4.54 15.83
C VAL A 39 14.72 4.08 14.94
N THR A 40 15.90 4.63 15.20
CA THR A 40 17.15 4.31 14.52
C THR A 40 17.60 2.93 14.98
N GLY A 41 16.94 1.88 14.50
CA GLY A 41 17.62 0.61 14.34
C GLY A 41 18.69 0.77 13.26
N ASP A 42 19.82 0.07 13.38
CA ASP A 42 20.86 0.01 12.33
C ASP A 42 20.40 -0.70 11.05
N CYS A 43 19.08 -0.75 10.79
CA CYS A 43 18.50 -1.31 9.59
C CYS A 43 18.85 -0.39 8.42
N THR A 44 19.58 -0.92 7.44
CA THR A 44 19.83 -0.21 6.19
C THR A 44 19.42 -1.08 5.03
N MET A 45 18.72 -0.48 4.07
CA MET A 45 18.37 -1.13 2.82
C MET A 45 19.13 -0.45 1.66
N PRO A 46 19.97 -1.15 0.89
CA PRO A 46 20.64 -0.54 -0.25
C PRO A 46 19.61 -0.07 -1.29
N SER A 47 20.00 0.92 -2.10
CA SER A 47 19.15 1.37 -3.21
C SER A 47 19.06 0.31 -4.30
N GLY A 48 17.94 0.33 -5.00
CA GLY A 48 17.65 -0.52 -6.15
C GLY A 48 16.71 -1.66 -5.82
N ASN A 49 16.14 -2.22 -6.89
CA ASN A 49 15.26 -3.36 -6.81
C ASN A 49 15.99 -4.57 -6.21
N PHE A 50 15.26 -5.39 -5.47
CA PHE A 50 15.74 -6.68 -5.01
C PHE A 50 14.68 -7.75 -5.27
N ASN A 51 15.07 -9.01 -5.15
CA ASN A 51 14.17 -10.13 -5.35
C ASN A 51 14.13 -10.97 -4.07
N ILE A 52 12.93 -11.38 -3.67
CA ILE A 52 12.74 -12.37 -2.62
C ILE A 52 12.56 -13.72 -3.32
N THR A 53 13.51 -14.62 -3.10
CA THR A 53 13.41 -15.99 -3.60
C THR A 53 12.80 -16.87 -2.50
N SER A 54 11.53 -17.24 -2.68
CA SER A 54 10.76 -18.09 -1.76
C SER A 54 9.65 -18.76 -2.55
N PHE A 55 9.51 -20.09 -2.44
CA PHE A 55 8.45 -20.81 -3.12
C PHE A 55 7.07 -20.35 -2.60
N GLN A 56 6.19 -19.96 -3.52
CA GLN A 56 4.80 -19.57 -3.24
C GLN A 56 4.64 -18.43 -2.22
N LEU A 57 5.47 -17.39 -2.29
CA LEU A 57 5.35 -16.24 -1.38
C LEU A 57 4.06 -15.45 -1.58
N TYR A 58 3.66 -15.14 -2.83
CA TYR A 58 2.44 -14.38 -3.19
C TYR A 58 2.08 -13.30 -2.16
N PRO A 59 2.86 -12.19 -2.10
CA PRO A 59 2.67 -11.14 -1.11
C PRO A 59 1.64 -10.10 -1.55
N GLU A 60 0.48 -10.09 -0.89
CA GLU A 60 -0.56 -9.08 -1.14
C GLU A 60 -0.25 -7.76 -0.39
N ASN A 61 0.31 -7.85 0.81
CA ASN A 61 0.60 -6.70 1.67
C ASN A 61 1.93 -6.88 2.41
N ALA A 62 2.51 -5.77 2.91
CA ALA A 62 3.73 -5.80 3.68
C ALA A 62 3.82 -4.62 4.67
N ASP A 63 4.38 -4.87 5.86
CA ASP A 63 4.76 -3.79 6.78
C ASP A 63 6.10 -4.06 7.49
N PHE A 64 6.74 -2.99 7.96
CA PHE A 64 8.11 -3.02 8.46
C PHE A 64 8.19 -2.79 9.97
N ASP A 65 8.91 -3.68 10.65
CA ASP A 65 9.33 -3.51 12.04
C ASP A 65 10.76 -2.95 12.11
N PRO A 66 10.92 -1.63 12.33
CA PRO A 66 12.24 -1.01 12.45
C PRO A 66 12.98 -1.41 13.74
N LYS A 67 12.29 -1.93 14.77
CA LYS A 67 12.96 -2.36 16.01
C LYS A 67 13.78 -3.64 15.78
N ARG A 68 13.26 -4.54 14.95
CA ARG A 68 13.86 -5.86 14.70
C ARG A 68 14.49 -5.98 13.30
N CYS A 69 14.34 -4.96 12.44
CA CYS A 69 14.72 -4.99 11.04
C CYS A 69 14.05 -6.14 10.25
N LEU A 70 12.77 -6.36 10.53
CA LEU A 70 11.97 -7.41 9.90
C LEU A 70 10.89 -6.77 9.02
N VAL A 71 10.61 -7.39 7.88
CA VAL A 71 9.42 -7.09 7.08
C VAL A 71 8.47 -8.28 7.22
N TYR A 72 7.22 -7.98 7.51
CA TYR A 72 6.13 -8.95 7.50
C TYR A 72 5.46 -8.88 6.15
N PHE A 73 5.49 -9.96 5.39
CA PHE A 73 4.75 -10.09 4.14
C PHE A 73 3.57 -11.01 4.38
N SER A 74 2.36 -10.59 4.02
CA SER A 74 1.28 -11.55 3.91
C SER A 74 1.62 -12.59 2.82
N VAL A 75 1.12 -13.81 2.96
CA VAL A 75 1.32 -14.91 2.02
C VAL A 75 -0.06 -15.40 1.64
N LEU A 76 -0.62 -14.76 0.59
CA LEU A 76 -2.04 -14.73 0.27
C LEU A 76 -2.67 -16.12 0.39
N TYR A 77 -2.25 -17.03 -0.49
CA TYR A 77 -2.89 -18.35 -0.63
C TYR A 77 -2.53 -19.36 0.46
N ASN A 78 -1.50 -19.10 1.27
CA ASN A 78 -1.13 -19.99 2.37
C ASN A 78 -1.74 -19.56 3.71
N ALA A 79 -2.44 -18.42 3.77
CA ALA A 79 -2.97 -17.84 5.00
C ALA A 79 -1.91 -17.70 6.12
N THR A 80 -0.70 -17.27 5.74
CA THR A 80 0.43 -17.08 6.66
C THR A 80 1.08 -15.72 6.46
N VAL A 81 2.04 -15.38 7.32
CA VAL A 81 2.90 -14.21 7.15
C VAL A 81 4.35 -14.67 7.11
N ALA A 82 5.05 -14.33 6.03
CA ALA A 82 6.49 -14.56 5.92
C ALA A 82 7.26 -13.43 6.63
N VAL A 83 8.27 -13.81 7.41
CA VAL A 83 9.12 -12.87 8.14
C VAL A 83 10.44 -12.74 7.42
N TYR A 84 10.66 -11.63 6.73
CA TYR A 84 11.90 -11.33 6.02
C TYR A 84 12.85 -10.53 6.91
N ASP A 85 14.05 -11.06 7.11
CA ASP A 85 15.12 -10.37 7.85
C ASP A 85 15.94 -9.53 6.86
N VAL A 86 15.86 -8.20 6.99
CA VAL A 86 16.54 -7.26 6.09
C VAL A 86 18.06 -7.42 6.13
N LYS A 87 18.62 -7.79 7.29
CA LYS A 87 20.07 -7.95 7.46
C LYS A 87 20.56 -9.24 6.80
N LYS A 88 19.80 -10.32 6.96
CA LYS A 88 20.12 -11.63 6.36
C LYS A 88 19.69 -11.75 4.90
N LYS A 89 18.80 -10.87 4.44
CA LYS A 89 18.21 -10.86 3.09
C LYS A 89 17.51 -12.18 2.76
N ALA A 90 16.77 -12.71 3.73
CA ALA A 90 16.10 -14.00 3.61
C ALA A 90 14.82 -14.03 4.45
N ILE A 91 13.88 -14.89 4.04
CA ILE A 91 12.77 -15.30 4.92
C ILE A 91 13.37 -16.16 6.04
N VAL A 92 13.15 -15.76 7.29
CA VAL A 92 13.73 -16.42 8.48
C VAL A 92 12.68 -17.12 9.34
N ASP A 93 11.41 -16.85 9.11
CA ASP A 93 10.31 -17.42 9.87
C ASP A 93 9.00 -17.33 9.06
N THR A 94 8.00 -18.10 9.49
CA THR A 94 6.65 -18.05 8.96
C THR A 94 5.66 -18.07 10.13
N ILE A 95 4.84 -17.03 10.23
CA ILE A 95 3.77 -16.96 11.22
C ILE A 95 2.56 -17.69 10.65
N SER A 96 2.15 -18.76 11.31
CA SER A 96 0.95 -19.52 10.98
C SER A 96 -0.05 -19.43 12.11
N VAL A 97 -1.29 -19.08 11.80
CA VAL A 97 -2.37 -19.01 12.78
C VAL A 97 -3.17 -20.30 12.70
N ARG A 98 -3.27 -21.00 13.83
CA ARG A 98 -3.96 -22.29 13.91
C ARG A 98 -5.45 -22.09 14.21
N ASN A 99 -6.23 -23.14 13.98
CA ASN A 99 -7.65 -23.24 14.35
C ASN A 99 -8.58 -22.26 13.62
N ILE A 100 -8.22 -21.85 12.40
CA ILE A 100 -9.15 -21.16 11.51
C ILE A 100 -9.81 -22.25 10.67
N ALA A 101 -11.08 -22.50 10.95
CA ALA A 101 -11.92 -23.40 10.16
C ALA A 101 -12.65 -22.58 9.09
N GLY A 102 -12.86 -23.14 7.90
CA GLY A 102 -13.62 -22.45 6.86
C GLY A 102 -13.16 -22.78 5.44
N PRO A 103 -13.79 -22.14 4.42
CA PRO A 103 -13.34 -22.18 3.03
C PRO A 103 -11.93 -21.59 2.87
N VAL A 104 -11.38 -21.58 1.66
CA VAL A 104 -10.06 -21.00 1.35
C VAL A 104 -9.91 -19.63 2.01
N ILE A 105 -8.95 -19.52 2.93
CA ILE A 105 -8.61 -18.29 3.65
C ILE A 105 -7.40 -17.67 2.99
N HIS A 106 -7.44 -16.35 2.83
CA HIS A 106 -6.35 -15.54 2.35
C HIS A 106 -5.74 -14.75 3.50
N ALA A 107 -4.42 -14.58 3.49
CA ALA A 107 -3.77 -13.57 4.31
C ALA A 107 -3.61 -12.30 3.48
N SER A 108 -4.42 -11.28 3.77
CA SER A 108 -4.42 -10.05 2.99
C SER A 108 -3.55 -8.98 3.62
N GLY A 109 -4.07 -8.23 4.59
CA GLY A 109 -3.40 -7.12 5.25
C GLY A 109 -2.51 -7.58 6.39
N VAL A 110 -1.38 -6.89 6.54
CA VAL A 110 -0.47 -7.01 7.69
C VAL A 110 -0.09 -5.60 8.12
N GLN A 111 -0.25 -5.28 9.40
CA GLN A 111 0.05 -3.94 9.91
C GLN A 111 0.77 -4.05 11.24
N TYR A 112 1.95 -3.44 11.35
CA TYR A 112 2.77 -3.43 12.54
C TYR A 112 2.56 -2.13 13.33
N ASP A 113 2.05 -2.28 14.54
CA ASP A 113 1.92 -1.19 15.49
C ASP A 113 3.27 -0.93 16.18
N LEU A 114 4.02 0.03 15.65
CA LEU A 114 5.30 0.44 16.20
C LEU A 114 5.20 0.86 17.67
N LYS A 115 4.10 1.53 18.05
CA LYS A 115 3.94 2.10 19.39
C LYS A 115 3.68 1.00 20.41
N ASN A 116 2.77 0.09 20.11
CA ASN A 116 2.37 -0.97 21.04
C ASN A 116 3.16 -2.28 20.86
N ASP A 117 4.04 -2.35 19.86
CA ASP A 117 4.89 -3.51 19.56
C ASP A 117 4.07 -4.76 19.23
N LYS A 118 3.00 -4.58 18.43
CA LYS A 118 2.05 -5.62 18.03
C LYS A 118 1.93 -5.71 16.52
N LEU A 119 1.54 -6.87 16.02
CA LEU A 119 1.23 -7.10 14.62
C LEU A 119 -0.25 -7.49 14.50
N ALA A 120 -0.97 -6.80 13.63
CA ALA A 120 -2.30 -7.20 13.20
C ALA A 120 -2.21 -7.92 11.85
N ILE A 121 -2.93 -9.04 11.70
CA ILE A 121 -2.96 -9.86 10.49
C ILE A 121 -4.42 -10.09 10.11
N MET A 122 -4.78 -9.81 8.86
CA MET A 122 -6.11 -10.02 8.34
C MET A 122 -6.14 -11.35 7.59
N LEU A 123 -6.98 -12.27 8.06
CA LEU A 123 -7.21 -13.58 7.46
C LEU A 123 -8.66 -13.68 6.99
N ASN A 124 -8.91 -13.32 5.73
CA ASN A 124 -10.23 -13.19 5.14
C ASN A 124 -10.61 -14.39 4.26
N ALA A 125 -11.90 -14.58 4.02
CA ALA A 125 -12.37 -15.55 3.04
C ALA A 125 -11.97 -15.12 1.61
N GLY A 126 -11.24 -15.98 0.91
CA GLY A 126 -10.77 -15.71 -0.46
C GLY A 126 -11.91 -15.60 -1.48
N ALA A 127 -13.01 -16.33 -1.25
CA ALA A 127 -14.18 -16.35 -2.13
C ALA A 127 -14.74 -14.95 -2.45
N ALA A 128 -14.65 -14.00 -1.51
CA ALA A 128 -15.09 -12.63 -1.75
C ALA A 128 -14.30 -11.95 -2.88
N PHE A 129 -13.03 -12.26 -3.02
CA PHE A 129 -12.14 -11.68 -4.03
C PHE A 129 -12.20 -12.49 -5.32
N ASP A 130 -12.19 -13.82 -5.21
CA ASP A 130 -12.28 -14.75 -6.34
C ASP A 130 -13.58 -14.57 -7.16
N THR A 131 -14.66 -14.18 -6.48
CA THR A 131 -15.99 -13.98 -7.08
C THR A 131 -16.35 -12.52 -7.29
N GLN A 132 -15.44 -11.58 -7.01
CA GLN A 132 -15.70 -10.14 -7.11
C GLN A 132 -16.92 -9.69 -6.28
N GLY A 133 -16.99 -10.14 -5.03
CA GLY A 133 -18.01 -9.75 -4.06
C GLY A 133 -19.33 -10.50 -4.17
N GLN A 134 -19.46 -11.46 -5.10
CA GLN A 134 -20.70 -12.24 -5.24
C GLN A 134 -20.89 -13.24 -4.08
N ASP A 135 -19.79 -13.83 -3.58
CA ASP A 135 -19.78 -14.67 -2.39
C ASP A 135 -18.95 -14.03 -1.27
N ILE A 136 -19.64 -13.40 -0.33
CA ILE A 136 -19.05 -12.81 0.87
C ILE A 136 -19.42 -13.60 2.15
N SER A 137 -19.83 -14.86 2.01
CA SER A 137 -20.37 -15.66 3.12
C SER A 137 -19.31 -16.16 4.10
N GLY A 138 -18.05 -16.19 3.69
CA GLY A 138 -16.96 -16.72 4.50
C GLY A 138 -16.52 -15.83 5.66
N ASP A 139 -15.77 -16.45 6.58
CA ASP A 139 -15.27 -15.78 7.79
C ASP A 139 -14.15 -14.78 7.50
N ASN A 140 -14.09 -13.72 8.29
CA ASN A 140 -13.05 -12.70 8.25
C ASN A 140 -12.44 -12.58 9.64
N ASN A 141 -11.18 -12.98 9.79
CA ASN A 141 -10.54 -13.12 11.09
C ASN A 141 -9.40 -12.10 11.25
N LEU A 142 -9.54 -11.20 12.22
CA LEU A 142 -8.46 -10.32 12.64
C LEU A 142 -7.64 -11.01 13.72
N VAL A 143 -6.33 -11.07 13.51
CA VAL A 143 -5.37 -11.68 14.44
C VAL A 143 -4.55 -10.60 15.09
N PHE A 144 -4.49 -10.61 16.42
CA PHE A 144 -3.51 -9.84 17.18
C PHE A 144 -2.35 -10.77 17.53
N TYR A 145 -1.14 -10.40 17.13
CA TYR A 145 0.07 -11.19 17.30
C TYR A 145 1.14 -10.38 18.03
N ASP A 146 1.84 -11.03 18.95
CA ASP A 146 3.01 -10.50 19.65
C ASP A 146 4.29 -10.98 18.96
N PRO A 147 5.01 -10.10 18.22
CA PRO A 147 6.25 -10.47 17.55
C PRO A 147 7.39 -10.84 18.51
N LYS A 148 7.34 -10.37 19.77
CA LYS A 148 8.37 -10.66 20.77
C LYS A 148 8.21 -12.07 21.33
N SER A 149 7.01 -12.42 21.77
CA SER A 149 6.75 -13.76 22.33
C SER A 149 6.43 -14.80 21.26
N LYS A 150 6.20 -14.37 20.02
CA LYS A 150 5.81 -15.19 18.87
C LYS A 150 4.50 -15.94 19.09
N LYS A 151 3.49 -15.23 19.60
CA LYS A 151 2.20 -15.81 19.96
C LYS A 151 1.04 -14.98 19.43
N THR A 152 -0.03 -15.67 19.06
CA THR A 152 -1.33 -15.06 18.84
C THR A 152 -1.91 -14.67 20.20
N ASP A 153 -2.09 -13.37 20.42
CA ASP A 153 -2.73 -12.83 21.62
C ASP A 153 -4.25 -12.96 21.53
N ALA A 154 -4.80 -12.74 20.33
CA ALA A 154 -6.24 -12.82 20.07
C ALA A 154 -6.55 -13.18 18.61
N LEU A 155 -7.72 -13.80 18.42
CA LEU A 155 -8.31 -14.09 17.13
C LEU A 155 -9.78 -13.65 17.18
N VAL A 156 -10.16 -12.69 16.34
CA VAL A 156 -11.48 -12.07 16.34
C VAL A 156 -12.15 -12.29 15.00
N ASN A 157 -13.27 -13.03 14.98
CA ASN A 157 -14.07 -13.19 13.77
C ASN A 157 -14.99 -11.96 13.58
N LEU A 158 -14.62 -11.11 12.63
CA LEU A 158 -15.31 -9.87 12.26
C LEU A 158 -16.68 -10.15 11.61
N SER A 159 -16.85 -11.32 10.99
CA SER A 159 -18.12 -11.73 10.38
C SER A 159 -19.25 -11.89 11.39
N ASN A 160 -18.96 -12.05 12.69
CA ASN A 160 -19.98 -12.14 13.74
C ASN A 160 -20.64 -10.80 14.07
N THR A 161 -20.01 -9.67 13.71
CA THR A 161 -20.50 -8.33 14.07
C THR A 161 -20.89 -7.50 12.86
N ALA A 162 -20.21 -7.66 11.73
CA ALA A 162 -20.48 -6.83 10.57
C ALA A 162 -21.91 -7.05 10.03
N LYS A 163 -22.56 -5.97 9.61
CA LYS A 163 -23.86 -6.00 8.93
C LYS A 163 -23.88 -6.93 7.72
N GLU A 164 -24.99 -7.62 7.51
CA GLU A 164 -25.23 -8.41 6.29
C GLU A 164 -25.02 -7.56 5.03
N GLY A 165 -24.29 -8.11 4.05
CA GLY A 165 -23.95 -7.40 2.81
C GLY A 165 -22.67 -6.56 2.85
N PHE A 166 -21.96 -6.47 3.99
CA PHE A 166 -20.77 -5.65 4.17
C PHE A 166 -19.63 -6.48 4.78
N ARG A 167 -18.66 -6.89 3.97
CA ARG A 167 -17.64 -7.92 4.30
C ARG A 167 -16.36 -7.69 3.49
N ALA A 168 -15.54 -8.76 3.41
CA ALA A 168 -14.28 -8.79 2.68
C ALA A 168 -13.29 -7.78 3.24
N PHE A 169 -13.00 -7.97 4.52
CA PHE A 169 -12.08 -7.12 5.25
C PHE A 169 -10.67 -7.42 4.79
N GLN A 170 -9.96 -6.42 4.25
CA GLN A 170 -8.65 -6.67 3.62
C GLN A 170 -7.50 -5.90 4.25
N ASP A 171 -7.68 -4.61 4.51
CA ASP A 171 -6.63 -3.69 4.97
C ASP A 171 -7.00 -3.05 6.31
N MET A 172 -6.00 -2.55 7.05
CA MET A 172 -6.23 -2.05 8.41
C MET A 172 -5.19 -1.06 8.93
N GLU A 173 -5.58 -0.26 9.94
CA GLU A 173 -4.67 0.65 10.64
C GLU A 173 -4.89 0.70 12.14
N HIS A 174 -3.86 1.10 12.89
CA HIS A 174 -3.90 1.22 14.34
C HIS A 174 -4.09 2.66 14.82
N ASP A 175 -4.93 2.87 15.83
CA ASP A 175 -4.90 4.12 16.60
C ASP A 175 -3.76 4.15 17.63
N GLU A 176 -3.71 5.22 18.42
CA GLU A 176 -2.66 5.42 19.42
C GLU A 176 -2.77 4.48 20.63
N GLU A 177 -3.93 3.87 20.82
CA GLU A 177 -4.25 2.93 21.91
C GLU A 177 -4.15 1.46 21.44
N GLY A 178 -3.80 1.25 20.17
CA GLY A 178 -3.65 -0.07 19.55
C GLY A 178 -4.97 -0.68 19.05
N ASN A 179 -6.07 0.07 19.06
CA ASN A 179 -7.30 -0.40 18.42
C ASN A 179 -7.10 -0.44 16.91
N VAL A 180 -7.74 -1.40 16.25
CA VAL A 180 -7.56 -1.63 14.81
C VAL A 180 -8.81 -1.18 14.07
N PHE A 181 -8.64 -0.35 13.03
CA PHE A 181 -9.66 0.01 12.08
C PHE A 181 -9.48 -0.82 10.82
N VAL A 182 -10.46 -1.67 10.49
CA VAL A 182 -10.38 -2.62 9.37
C VAL A 182 -11.40 -2.23 8.30
N VAL A 183 -10.96 -2.11 7.04
CA VAL A 183 -11.83 -1.72 5.92
C VAL A 183 -12.37 -2.93 5.16
N GLY A 184 -13.66 -2.88 4.82
CA GLY A 184 -14.38 -3.89 4.05
C GLY A 184 -14.54 -3.47 2.58
N SER A 185 -14.05 -4.32 1.68
CA SER A 185 -13.94 -4.02 0.26
C SER A 185 -15.16 -4.37 -0.57
N TYR A 186 -16.07 -5.20 -0.07
CA TYR A 186 -17.35 -5.46 -0.74
C TYR A 186 -18.51 -5.07 0.18
N GLY A 187 -19.23 -4.03 -0.26
CA GLY A 187 -20.05 -3.20 0.61
C GLY A 187 -19.17 -2.27 1.45
N PRO A 188 -19.01 -0.98 1.09
CA PRO A 188 -18.10 -0.07 1.77
C PRO A 188 -18.39 -0.04 3.27
N SER A 189 -17.44 -0.48 4.08
CA SER A 189 -17.64 -0.57 5.53
C SER A 189 -16.31 -0.50 6.26
N MET A 190 -16.36 -0.10 7.53
CA MET A 190 -15.21 -0.10 8.42
C MET A 190 -15.65 -0.60 9.79
N LEU A 191 -14.85 -1.48 10.38
CA LEU A 191 -14.99 -1.89 11.77
C LEU A 191 -13.86 -1.31 12.60
N ARG A 192 -14.14 -1.07 13.88
CA ARG A 192 -13.13 -0.79 14.90
C ARG A 192 -13.09 -1.96 15.87
N VAL A 193 -11.90 -2.49 16.14
CA VAL A 193 -11.67 -3.58 17.08
C VAL A 193 -10.81 -3.08 18.21
N SER A 194 -11.34 -3.14 19.43
CA SER A 194 -10.63 -2.71 20.64
C SER A 194 -9.45 -3.64 20.95
N ALA A 195 -8.25 -3.07 21.14
CA ALA A 195 -7.08 -3.85 21.55
C ALA A 195 -7.21 -4.42 22.97
N LYS A 196 -8.01 -3.77 23.83
CA LYS A 196 -8.10 -4.10 25.25
C LYS A 196 -9.02 -5.29 25.53
N ASP A 197 -10.20 -5.29 24.90
CA ASP A 197 -11.27 -6.24 25.19
C ASP A 197 -11.81 -6.93 23.94
N GLN A 198 -11.18 -6.71 22.78
CA GLN A 198 -11.52 -7.34 21.50
C GLN A 198 -12.95 -7.04 21.04
N LYS A 199 -13.60 -6.03 21.63
CA LYS A 199 -14.93 -5.60 21.22
C LYS A 199 -14.87 -5.07 19.79
N VAL A 200 -15.70 -5.63 18.93
CA VAL A 200 -15.90 -5.19 17.55
C VAL A 200 -17.05 -4.20 17.52
N GLU A 201 -16.82 -3.05 16.91
CA GLU A 201 -17.83 -2.02 16.68
C GLU A 201 -17.86 -1.69 15.20
N GLU A 202 -19.06 -1.66 14.62
CA GLU A 202 -19.23 -1.05 13.31
C GLU A 202 -18.85 0.41 13.39
N TRP A 203 -17.87 0.84 12.59
CA TRP A 203 -17.38 2.22 12.60
C TRP A 203 -17.97 3.04 11.46
N TYR A 204 -18.13 2.43 10.29
CA TYR A 204 -18.78 3.02 9.13
C TYR A 204 -19.48 1.94 8.32
N VAL A 205 -20.63 2.27 7.74
CA VAL A 205 -21.36 1.42 6.79
C VAL A 205 -21.89 2.31 5.68
N GLY A 206 -21.53 1.98 4.45
CA GLY A 206 -21.98 2.64 3.24
C GLY A 206 -23.43 2.31 2.89
N THR A 207 -23.89 2.83 1.76
CA THR A 207 -25.28 2.69 1.32
C THR A 207 -25.51 1.48 0.41
N THR A 208 -24.47 0.99 -0.27
CA THR A 208 -24.53 -0.11 -1.23
C THR A 208 -23.90 -1.37 -0.64
N PRO A 209 -24.61 -2.51 -0.60
CA PRO A 209 -24.00 -3.77 -0.18
C PRO A 209 -23.13 -4.38 -1.30
N ALA A 210 -22.44 -5.47 -0.98
CA ALA A 210 -21.85 -6.38 -1.96
C ALA A 210 -22.86 -6.77 -3.07
N PRO A 211 -22.42 -6.96 -4.32
CA PRO A 211 -21.02 -7.07 -4.78
C PRO A 211 -20.34 -5.73 -5.08
N THR A 212 -20.93 -4.60 -4.68
CA THR A 212 -20.32 -3.27 -4.91
C THR A 212 -18.97 -3.17 -4.21
N LYS A 213 -17.89 -2.91 -4.96
CA LYS A 213 -16.57 -2.65 -4.38
C LYS A 213 -16.57 -1.31 -3.66
N GLY A 214 -15.92 -1.26 -2.50
CA GLY A 214 -15.99 -0.16 -1.54
C GLY A 214 -14.63 0.27 -1.04
N LEU A 215 -14.41 0.22 0.27
CA LEU A 215 -13.17 0.70 0.88
C LEU A 215 -12.04 -0.29 0.61
N THR A 216 -10.93 0.15 0.00
CA THR A 216 -9.85 -0.75 -0.41
C THR A 216 -8.62 -0.64 0.47
N GLY A 217 -8.09 0.56 0.69
CA GLY A 217 -6.88 0.76 1.47
C GLY A 217 -7.04 1.85 2.52
N VAL A 218 -6.25 1.76 3.58
CA VAL A 218 -6.31 2.69 4.71
C VAL A 218 -4.91 3.04 5.21
N ALA A 219 -4.68 4.32 5.51
CA ALA A 219 -3.45 4.78 6.14
C ALA A 219 -3.72 5.79 7.25
N LYS A 220 -2.96 5.72 8.34
CA LYS A 220 -3.07 6.67 9.45
C LYS A 220 -2.35 7.98 9.14
N LEU A 221 -3.10 9.08 9.07
CA LEU A 221 -2.51 10.42 8.88
C LEU A 221 -1.96 10.98 10.18
N ASN A 222 -2.76 10.92 11.24
CA ASN A 222 -2.45 11.47 12.55
C ASN A 222 -3.26 10.74 13.64
N ARG A 223 -3.31 11.29 14.85
CA ARG A 223 -4.02 10.69 15.98
C ARG A 223 -5.51 10.43 15.73
N ASP A 224 -6.17 11.29 14.95
CA ASP A 224 -7.63 11.33 14.87
C ASP A 224 -8.16 11.05 13.45
N THR A 225 -7.27 10.97 12.44
CA THR A 225 -7.65 10.89 11.03
C THR A 225 -7.01 9.70 10.32
N LEU A 226 -7.84 8.92 9.64
CA LEU A 226 -7.44 7.94 8.62
C LEU A 226 -7.66 8.52 7.22
N LEU A 227 -6.82 8.14 6.27
CA LEU A 227 -7.02 8.34 4.84
C LEU A 227 -7.43 7.02 4.22
N VAL A 228 -8.55 7.01 3.50
CA VAL A 228 -9.17 5.77 3.01
C VAL A 228 -9.65 5.96 1.57
N THR A 229 -9.27 5.04 0.69
CA THR A 229 -9.80 5.01 -0.69
C THR A 229 -11.14 4.28 -0.74
N ASP A 230 -12.06 4.80 -1.55
CA ASP A 230 -13.38 4.21 -1.81
C ASP A 230 -13.53 4.03 -3.32
N GLU A 231 -13.57 2.79 -3.78
CA GLU A 231 -13.67 2.49 -5.21
C GLU A 231 -15.09 2.68 -5.75
N SER A 232 -16.10 2.71 -4.87
CA SER A 232 -17.49 2.89 -5.31
C SER A 232 -17.72 4.24 -6.00
N ASP A 233 -16.89 5.25 -5.70
CA ASP A 233 -16.94 6.57 -6.31
C ASP A 233 -15.55 7.11 -6.71
N HIS A 234 -14.54 6.25 -6.73
CA HIS A 234 -13.14 6.56 -7.08
C HIS A 234 -12.58 7.76 -6.31
N SER A 235 -12.80 7.80 -4.98
CA SER A 235 -12.43 8.94 -4.14
C SER A 235 -11.50 8.56 -2.99
N LEU A 236 -10.87 9.58 -2.43
CA LEU A 236 -10.14 9.53 -1.15
C LEU A 236 -10.96 10.24 -0.08
N TYR A 237 -10.97 9.69 1.13
CA TYR A 237 -11.72 10.21 2.27
C TYR A 237 -10.83 10.35 3.51
N ARG A 238 -11.06 11.41 4.28
CA ARG A 238 -10.62 11.54 5.66
C ARG A 238 -11.69 10.96 6.58
N PHE A 239 -11.36 9.91 7.32
CA PHE A 239 -12.22 9.30 8.32
C PHE A 239 -11.80 9.69 9.73
N SER A 240 -12.77 10.00 10.59
CA SER A 240 -12.51 10.23 12.01
C SER A 240 -12.31 8.92 12.75
N MET A 241 -11.26 8.82 13.56
CA MET A 241 -11.05 7.71 14.51
C MET A 241 -11.74 7.94 15.86
N SER A 242 -12.26 9.15 16.11
CA SER A 242 -12.95 9.50 17.36
C SER A 242 -14.47 9.59 17.23
N GLN A 243 -14.99 9.79 16.01
CA GLN A 243 -16.41 9.92 15.73
C GLN A 243 -16.87 8.90 14.69
N ARG A 244 -17.71 7.96 15.13
CA ARG A 244 -18.29 6.91 14.27
C ARG A 244 -19.01 7.52 13.07
N GLY A 245 -18.73 6.97 11.88
CA GLY A 245 -19.40 7.33 10.62
C GLY A 245 -19.01 8.69 10.03
N GLN A 246 -18.21 9.50 10.72
CA GLN A 246 -17.77 10.79 10.20
C GLN A 246 -16.67 10.59 9.17
N ARG A 247 -16.94 11.03 7.93
CA ARG A 247 -15.96 11.11 6.85
C ARG A 247 -16.13 12.39 6.04
N GLU A 248 -15.03 12.88 5.50
CA GLU A 248 -14.96 14.05 4.61
C GLU A 248 -14.21 13.66 3.34
N LYS A 249 -14.76 14.01 2.17
CA LYS A 249 -14.09 13.74 0.90
C LYS A 249 -12.86 14.65 0.77
N VAL A 250 -11.76 14.08 0.28
CA VAL A 250 -10.57 14.84 -0.13
C VAL A 250 -10.79 15.28 -1.57
N GLU A 251 -10.80 16.60 -1.80
CA GLU A 251 -11.01 17.13 -3.14
C GLU A 251 -9.73 17.02 -3.97
N LEU A 252 -9.79 16.32 -5.10
CA LEU A 252 -8.68 16.23 -6.04
C LEU A 252 -8.65 17.48 -6.92
N THR A 253 -7.60 18.27 -6.77
CA THR A 253 -7.36 19.50 -7.54
C THR A 253 -6.78 19.24 -8.92
N SER A 254 -6.12 18.09 -9.10
CA SER A 254 -5.64 17.62 -10.40
C SER A 254 -5.50 16.09 -10.42
N GLY A 255 -5.72 15.52 -11.61
CA GLY A 255 -5.76 14.07 -11.82
C GLY A 255 -6.99 13.40 -11.18
N ASN A 256 -7.06 12.06 -11.31
CA ASN A 256 -8.13 11.25 -10.75
C ASN A 256 -7.57 9.93 -10.22
N LEU A 257 -8.23 9.37 -9.21
CA LEU A 257 -8.07 7.96 -8.85
C LEU A 257 -8.83 7.07 -9.86
N THR A 258 -8.51 5.79 -9.86
CA THR A 258 -9.01 4.82 -10.84
C THR A 258 -9.97 3.80 -10.21
N SER A 259 -10.44 2.86 -11.02
CA SER A 259 -11.28 1.73 -10.61
C SER A 259 -10.47 0.44 -10.37
N ALA A 260 -9.19 0.55 -10.04
CA ALA A 260 -8.33 -0.60 -9.76
C ALA A 260 -7.53 -0.38 -8.47
N MET A 261 -8.09 0.39 -7.54
CA MET A 261 -7.43 0.69 -6.28
C MET A 261 -7.38 -0.55 -5.39
N ASP A 262 -6.30 -0.62 -4.64
CA ASP A 262 -6.05 -1.68 -3.67
C ASP A 262 -5.58 -1.05 -2.35
N GLY A 263 -4.37 -1.37 -1.87
CA GLY A 263 -3.82 -0.82 -0.64
C GLY A 263 -3.42 0.66 -0.71
N VAL A 264 -3.35 1.29 0.46
CA VAL A 264 -2.92 2.68 0.65
C VAL A 264 -1.80 2.73 1.67
N TYR A 265 -0.77 3.54 1.42
CA TYR A 265 0.37 3.68 2.32
C TYR A 265 0.80 5.13 2.46
N LEU A 266 1.09 5.55 3.70
CA LEU A 266 1.58 6.89 4.01
C LEU A 266 3.03 6.79 4.54
N PRO A 267 4.06 6.87 3.67
CA PRO A 267 5.44 6.66 4.09
C PRO A 267 5.85 7.66 5.19
N PRO A 268 6.33 7.20 6.36
CA PRO A 268 6.81 8.08 7.42
C PRO A 268 7.88 9.07 6.95
N LYS A 269 8.69 8.69 5.94
CA LYS A 269 9.71 9.53 5.32
C LYS A 269 9.19 10.89 4.81
N TYR A 270 7.92 10.98 4.40
CA TYR A 270 7.34 12.22 3.86
C TYR A 270 6.38 12.94 4.82
N ARG A 271 6.38 12.57 6.10
CA ARG A 271 5.70 13.30 7.18
C ARG A 271 4.22 13.59 6.91
N GLY A 272 3.54 12.65 6.27
CA GLY A 272 2.12 12.77 5.99
C GLY A 272 1.74 13.69 4.84
N HIS A 273 2.68 14.18 4.02
CA HIS A 273 2.38 15.01 2.84
C HIS A 273 2.28 14.24 1.52
N CYS A 274 2.60 12.95 1.55
CA CYS A 274 2.64 12.07 0.38
C CYS A 274 1.98 10.75 0.71
N LEU A 275 0.97 10.37 -0.07
CA LEU A 275 0.20 9.13 0.06
C LEU A 275 0.41 8.32 -1.21
N LEU A 276 0.59 7.02 -1.04
CA LEU A 276 0.76 6.06 -2.12
C LEU A 276 -0.52 5.22 -2.20
N VAL A 277 -1.23 5.33 -3.30
CA VAL A 277 -2.40 4.49 -3.58
C VAL A 277 -1.96 3.45 -4.59
N SER A 278 -2.06 2.18 -4.20
CA SER A 278 -1.77 1.06 -5.10
C SER A 278 -2.93 0.90 -6.08
N ASP A 279 -2.60 0.88 -7.36
CA ASP A 279 -3.49 0.58 -8.48
C ASP A 279 -2.99 -0.71 -9.14
N SER A 280 -3.81 -1.76 -9.08
CA SER A 280 -3.43 -3.09 -9.54
C SER A 280 -2.98 -3.12 -11.01
N VAL A 281 -3.41 -2.16 -11.82
CA VAL A 281 -3.10 -2.08 -13.25
C VAL A 281 -2.02 -1.04 -13.53
N ASN A 282 -2.22 0.20 -13.09
CA ASN A 282 -1.36 1.32 -13.46
C ASN A 282 -0.09 1.43 -12.63
N GLY A 283 -0.05 0.84 -11.43
CA GLY A 283 1.08 0.88 -10.51
C GLY A 283 0.79 1.69 -9.25
N THR A 284 1.70 2.54 -8.81
CA THR A 284 1.51 3.35 -7.59
C THR A 284 1.14 4.79 -7.95
N VAL A 285 -0.08 5.19 -7.65
CA VAL A 285 -0.55 6.57 -7.80
C VAL A 285 -0.06 7.37 -6.59
N VAL A 286 0.66 8.47 -6.85
CA VAL A 286 1.29 9.30 -5.82
C VAL A 286 0.46 10.56 -5.61
N LEU A 287 -0.12 10.70 -4.43
CA LEU A 287 -0.91 11.87 -4.06
C LEU A 287 -0.11 12.76 -3.12
N ARG A 288 -0.30 14.07 -3.26
CA ARG A 288 0.29 15.07 -2.36
C ARG A 288 -0.75 15.99 -1.78
N SER A 289 -0.54 16.39 -0.54
CA SER A 289 -1.35 17.41 0.14
C SER A 289 -0.51 18.31 1.02
N SER A 290 -0.90 19.58 1.06
CA SER A 290 -0.30 20.63 1.89
C SER A 290 -1.27 21.24 2.91
N ASP A 291 -2.50 20.76 2.97
CA ASP A 291 -3.62 21.39 3.69
C ASP A 291 -4.37 20.40 4.59
N GLU A 292 -3.62 19.47 5.18
CA GLU A 292 -4.15 18.40 6.05
C GLU A 292 -5.12 17.47 5.32
N TRP A 293 -4.88 17.25 4.03
CA TRP A 293 -5.70 16.41 3.15
C TRP A 293 -7.13 16.91 2.97
N LYS A 294 -7.36 18.22 3.07
CA LYS A 294 -8.63 18.80 2.60
C LYS A 294 -8.69 18.75 1.07
N THR A 295 -7.54 19.01 0.45
CA THR A 295 -7.33 18.82 -0.98
C THR A 295 -6.09 17.96 -1.23
N ALA A 296 -6.02 17.37 -2.41
CA ALA A 296 -4.83 16.69 -2.88
C ALA A 296 -4.65 16.88 -4.40
N GLU A 297 -3.46 16.59 -4.88
CA GLU A 297 -3.16 16.44 -6.31
C GLU A 297 -2.60 15.04 -6.59
N VAL A 298 -2.92 14.47 -7.75
CA VAL A 298 -2.18 13.31 -8.29
C VAL A 298 -0.87 13.84 -8.88
N ALA A 299 0.20 13.71 -8.11
CA ALA A 299 1.49 14.30 -8.43
C ALA A 299 2.33 13.45 -9.39
N ASP A 300 2.16 12.12 -9.37
CA ASP A 300 2.83 11.18 -10.28
C ASP A 300 2.11 9.82 -10.30
N VAL A 301 2.48 8.97 -11.26
CA VAL A 301 2.14 7.53 -11.28
C VAL A 301 3.40 6.72 -11.57
N VAL A 302 3.82 5.92 -10.61
CA VAL A 302 4.91 4.95 -10.81
C VAL A 302 4.32 3.74 -11.54
N PRO A 303 4.77 3.41 -12.76
CA PRO A 303 4.12 2.39 -13.58
C PRO A 303 4.30 0.99 -12.98
N ASN A 304 3.29 0.14 -13.18
CA ASN A 304 3.39 -1.29 -12.93
C ASN A 304 4.20 -1.97 -14.06
N ASP A 305 5.50 -2.16 -13.83
CA ASP A 305 6.39 -2.82 -14.78
C ASP A 305 6.06 -4.30 -15.05
N PHE A 306 5.21 -4.93 -14.22
CA PHE A 306 4.89 -6.35 -14.28
C PHE A 306 3.48 -6.66 -14.79
N PHE A 307 2.67 -5.67 -15.13
CA PHE A 307 1.30 -5.88 -15.60
C PHE A 307 1.22 -6.83 -16.81
N THR A 308 2.14 -6.68 -17.77
CA THR A 308 2.18 -7.52 -18.99
C THR A 308 2.52 -9.00 -18.74
N VAL A 309 2.96 -9.33 -17.52
CA VAL A 309 3.27 -10.68 -17.06
C VAL A 309 2.43 -11.07 -15.84
N ASN A 310 1.20 -10.53 -15.76
CA ASN A 310 0.21 -10.79 -14.72
C ASN A 310 0.66 -10.42 -13.29
N GLY A 311 1.53 -9.44 -13.14
CA GLY A 311 1.84 -8.82 -11.85
C GLY A 311 0.94 -7.61 -11.61
N PHE A 312 0.40 -7.50 -10.41
CA PHE A 312 -0.52 -6.46 -9.96
C PHE A 312 0.07 -5.72 -8.78
N THR A 313 0.11 -4.38 -8.83
CA THR A 313 0.58 -3.60 -7.68
C THR A 313 -0.49 -3.62 -6.58
N ALA A 314 -0.19 -4.28 -5.46
CA ALA A 314 -1.15 -4.53 -4.38
C ALA A 314 -0.91 -3.60 -3.18
N ALA A 315 0.35 -3.35 -2.83
CA ALA A 315 0.72 -2.52 -1.70
C ALA A 315 2.02 -1.73 -1.93
N SER A 316 2.38 -0.89 -0.96
CA SER A 316 3.68 -0.23 -0.88
C SER A 316 4.18 -0.26 0.56
N VAL A 317 5.49 -0.35 0.76
CA VAL A 317 6.07 -0.42 2.12
C VAL A 317 7.39 0.34 2.19
N GLN A 318 7.60 1.09 3.27
CA GLN A 318 8.90 1.68 3.59
C GLN A 318 9.73 0.70 4.43
N ILE A 319 10.81 0.17 3.85
CA ILE A 319 11.79 -0.67 4.53
C ILE A 319 13.03 0.19 4.82
N ALA A 320 13.24 0.50 6.09
CA ALA A 320 14.25 1.45 6.53
C ALA A 320 14.14 2.79 5.79
N GLN A 321 15.12 3.15 4.96
CA GLN A 321 15.17 4.42 4.22
C GLN A 321 14.64 4.34 2.79
N ARG A 322 14.22 3.15 2.34
CA ARG A 322 13.75 2.89 0.97
C ARG A 322 12.28 2.48 0.98
N ILE A 323 11.57 2.81 -0.09
CA ILE A 323 10.16 2.52 -0.30
C ILE A 323 10.05 1.59 -1.50
N PHE A 324 9.28 0.52 -1.36
CA PHE A 324 9.10 -0.49 -2.38
C PHE A 324 7.64 -0.67 -2.73
N ALA A 325 7.37 -0.87 -4.03
CA ALA A 325 6.08 -1.38 -4.48
C ALA A 325 6.05 -2.91 -4.29
N VAL A 326 4.95 -3.40 -3.74
CA VAL A 326 4.65 -4.82 -3.56
C VAL A 326 3.79 -5.27 -4.74
N THR A 327 4.23 -6.32 -5.41
CA THR A 327 3.50 -6.89 -6.55
C THR A 327 2.96 -8.26 -6.16
N GLU A 328 1.70 -8.50 -6.50
CA GLU A 328 1.04 -9.78 -6.37
C GLU A 328 0.79 -10.39 -7.77
N TRP A 329 0.77 -11.71 -7.87
CA TRP A 329 0.51 -12.46 -9.11
C TRP A 329 -0.76 -13.29 -8.98
N PHE A 330 -1.89 -12.61 -8.72
CA PHE A 330 -3.20 -13.21 -8.47
C PHE A 330 -3.62 -14.28 -9.51
N LEU A 331 -3.19 -14.16 -10.76
CA LEU A 331 -3.59 -15.06 -11.84
C LEU A 331 -2.70 -16.32 -11.96
N ASP A 332 -1.58 -16.37 -11.24
CA ASP A 332 -0.82 -17.62 -11.11
C ASP A 332 -1.71 -18.68 -10.43
N GLY A 333 -1.47 -19.96 -10.70
CA GLY A 333 -2.28 -21.05 -10.12
C GLY A 333 -3.76 -21.07 -10.55
N GLY A 334 -4.16 -20.19 -11.48
CA GLY A 334 -5.52 -20.10 -12.02
C GLY A 334 -6.45 -19.16 -11.26
N GLY A 335 -5.93 -18.22 -10.46
CA GLY A 335 -6.75 -17.22 -9.76
C GLY A 335 -7.13 -17.57 -8.33
N LEU A 336 -7.21 -18.87 -8.02
CA LEU A 336 -7.85 -19.38 -6.80
C LEU A 336 -6.86 -19.97 -5.77
N LYS A 337 -5.57 -20.03 -6.13
CA LYS A 337 -4.52 -20.66 -5.34
C LYS A 337 -3.14 -20.19 -5.81
N ALA A 338 -2.11 -20.46 -5.00
CA ALA A 338 -0.73 -20.25 -5.39
C ALA A 338 -0.37 -21.06 -6.66
N GLY A 339 0.36 -20.44 -7.57
CA GLY A 339 1.08 -21.13 -8.65
C GLY A 339 2.45 -21.63 -8.20
N ASP A 340 3.39 -21.85 -9.13
CA ASP A 340 4.71 -22.42 -8.84
C ASP A 340 5.84 -21.38 -8.77
N ARG A 341 5.49 -20.09 -8.61
CA ARG A 341 6.48 -19.00 -8.58
C ARG A 341 7.39 -19.10 -7.35
N SER A 342 8.67 -18.81 -7.56
CA SER A 342 9.68 -18.75 -6.49
C SER A 342 10.39 -17.41 -6.40
N ASP A 343 10.14 -16.49 -7.33
CA ASP A 343 10.82 -15.19 -7.40
C ASP A 343 9.81 -14.05 -7.39
N PHE A 344 9.95 -13.19 -6.39
CA PHE A 344 9.06 -12.08 -6.10
C PHE A 344 9.87 -10.77 -6.07
N PRO A 345 9.93 -10.03 -7.19
CA PRO A 345 10.65 -8.77 -7.27
C PRO A 345 9.98 -7.67 -6.44
N MET A 346 10.81 -6.95 -5.68
CA MET A 346 10.46 -5.74 -4.95
C MET A 346 11.05 -4.55 -5.69
N VAL A 347 10.19 -3.66 -6.19
CA VAL A 347 10.60 -2.50 -7.00
C VAL A 347 10.87 -1.33 -6.09
N ASP A 348 12.10 -0.82 -6.09
CA ASP A 348 12.47 0.37 -5.33
C ASP A 348 11.96 1.62 -6.05
N ILE A 349 11.02 2.32 -5.44
CA ILE A 349 10.39 3.52 -5.99
C ILE A 349 10.88 4.80 -5.31
N THR A 350 11.81 4.69 -4.35
CA THR A 350 12.22 5.78 -3.46
C THR A 350 12.72 7.02 -4.19
N ASP A 351 13.64 6.87 -5.15
CA ASP A 351 14.29 8.03 -5.77
C ASP A 351 13.32 8.81 -6.69
N ARG A 352 12.28 8.14 -7.18
CA ARG A 352 11.19 8.78 -7.91
C ARG A 352 10.28 9.54 -6.96
N LEU A 353 9.88 8.91 -5.86
CA LEU A 353 9.11 9.55 -4.81
C LEU A 353 9.86 10.73 -4.17
N ASP A 354 11.18 10.68 -4.01
CA ASP A 354 11.97 11.78 -3.44
C ASP A 354 11.92 13.04 -4.31
N LYS A 355 11.78 12.90 -5.63
CA LYS A 355 11.63 14.06 -6.54
C LYS A 355 10.27 14.71 -6.42
N VAL A 356 9.24 13.91 -6.16
CA VAL A 356 7.83 14.34 -6.14
C VAL A 356 7.41 14.78 -4.74
N CYS A 357 7.71 13.97 -3.74
CA CYS A 357 7.29 14.11 -2.35
C CYS A 357 8.38 14.64 -1.40
N GLY A 358 9.66 14.62 -1.81
CA GLY A 358 10.76 15.13 -1.00
C GLY A 358 10.86 16.65 -0.97
N GLN A 359 10.11 17.34 -1.84
CA GLN A 359 9.92 18.77 -1.76
C GLN A 359 8.81 19.04 -0.74
N GLU A 360 9.12 19.77 0.33
CA GLU A 360 8.05 20.34 1.17
C GLU A 360 7.07 21.03 0.22
N PRO A 361 5.76 20.71 0.31
CA PRO A 361 4.79 21.40 -0.50
C PRO A 361 5.03 22.89 -0.30
N ALA A 362 5.12 23.65 -1.39
CA ALA A 362 5.12 25.10 -1.27
C ALA A 362 3.89 25.42 -0.44
N GLY A 363 4.09 25.80 0.83
CA GLY A 363 2.98 26.12 1.73
C GLY A 363 2.07 27.11 1.02
N PRO A 364 0.76 27.16 1.34
CA PRO A 364 -0.18 28.04 0.66
C PRO A 364 0.51 29.39 0.49
N GLY A 365 0.85 29.71 -0.77
CA GLY A 365 1.63 30.90 -1.07
C GLY A 365 0.92 32.04 -0.36
N PRO A 366 1.65 32.93 0.34
CA PRO A 366 1.02 33.94 1.17
C PRO A 366 -0.11 34.55 0.37
N ALA A 367 -1.35 34.41 0.88
CA ALA A 367 -2.53 34.98 0.24
C ALA A 367 -2.12 36.39 -0.20
N PRO A 368 -2.32 36.77 -1.48
CA PRO A 368 -1.77 38.01 -2.02
C PRO A 368 -2.08 39.12 -1.03
N GLY A 369 -1.04 39.53 -0.29
CA GLY A 369 -1.19 40.51 0.74
C GLY A 369 -1.70 41.78 0.06
N PRO A 370 -2.45 42.64 0.78
CA PRO A 370 -2.72 43.96 0.24
C PRO A 370 -1.38 44.54 -0.19
N THR A 371 -1.26 44.89 -1.47
CA THR A 371 -0.06 45.42 -2.09
C THR A 371 0.42 46.61 -1.25
N SER A 372 1.35 46.35 -0.34
CA SER A 372 2.15 47.36 0.31
C SER A 372 3.19 47.76 -0.71
N GLY A 373 2.83 48.74 -1.54
CA GLY A 373 3.82 49.52 -2.27
C GLY A 373 4.81 50.08 -1.26
N SER A 374 6.02 49.54 -1.28
CA SER A 374 7.19 50.31 -0.87
C SER A 374 8.01 50.56 -2.12
N ASP A 375 7.62 51.62 -2.82
CA ASP A 375 8.54 52.34 -3.70
C ASP A 375 9.73 52.77 -2.84
N ARG A 376 10.79 51.96 -2.85
CA ARG A 376 12.07 52.38 -2.34
C ARG A 376 12.80 53.09 -3.47
N VAL A 377 12.75 54.42 -3.42
CA VAL A 377 13.57 55.29 -4.28
C VAL A 377 15.04 55.01 -3.99
N ILE A 378 15.75 54.44 -4.96
CA ILE A 378 17.21 54.27 -4.93
C ILE A 378 17.83 55.57 -5.41
N PHE A 379 18.60 56.24 -4.55
CA PHE A 379 19.31 57.46 -4.92
C PHE A 379 20.51 57.14 -5.84
N PRO A 380 20.86 58.01 -6.80
CA PRO A 380 21.94 57.77 -7.78
C PRO A 380 23.31 57.38 -7.18
N ASP A 381 23.57 57.74 -5.93
CA ASP A 381 24.83 57.43 -5.24
C ASP A 381 24.89 56.02 -4.65
N GLU A 382 23.75 55.39 -4.33
CA GLU A 382 23.68 53.97 -3.95
C GLU A 382 23.97 53.06 -5.16
N LEU A 383 23.59 53.49 -6.37
CA LEU A 383 23.83 52.75 -7.61
C LEU A 383 25.33 52.67 -7.98
N LYS A 384 26.15 53.63 -7.54
CA LYS A 384 27.61 53.64 -7.76
C LYS A 384 28.34 52.66 -6.85
N LYS A 385 27.87 52.45 -5.62
CA LYS A 385 28.44 51.45 -4.69
C LYS A 385 28.17 50.02 -5.15
N ILE A 386 26.95 49.74 -5.61
CA ILE A 386 26.56 48.40 -6.07
C ILE A 386 27.37 47.94 -7.29
N LYS A 387 27.79 48.88 -8.17
CA LYS A 387 28.61 48.57 -9.34
C LYS A 387 30.10 48.38 -9.02
N ALA A 388 30.60 48.90 -7.89
CA ALA A 388 32.00 48.74 -7.49
C ALA A 388 32.28 47.36 -6.87
N ASP A 389 31.28 46.76 -6.23
CA ASP A 389 31.44 45.49 -5.51
C ASP A 389 31.21 44.23 -6.38
N ALA A 390 30.69 44.41 -7.60
CA ALA A 390 30.50 43.31 -8.57
C ALA A 390 31.77 42.95 -9.37
N GLY A 391 32.89 43.64 -9.17
CA GLY A 391 34.11 43.52 -9.97
C GLY A 391 35.19 42.56 -9.46
N LYS A 392 34.96 41.79 -8.39
CA LYS A 392 35.98 40.89 -7.83
C LYS A 392 35.42 39.51 -7.49
N LYS A 393 35.55 38.58 -8.43
CA LYS A 393 35.78 37.14 -8.20
C LYS A 393 35.97 36.44 -9.55
N ASN A 394 37.19 35.96 -9.81
CA ASN A 394 37.45 34.82 -10.69
C ASN A 394 38.86 34.26 -10.45
N ASN A 395 38.95 32.94 -10.70
CA ASN A 395 40.12 32.06 -10.81
C ASN A 395 40.56 31.30 -9.55
N ALA A 396 40.26 29.99 -9.52
CA ALA A 396 41.28 28.95 -9.63
C ALA A 396 40.66 27.53 -9.76
N VAL A 397 41.15 26.77 -10.74
CA VAL A 397 41.07 25.31 -10.93
C VAL A 397 42.52 24.85 -11.13
N PRO A 398 43.01 23.72 -10.55
CA PRO A 398 43.19 22.51 -11.36
C PRO A 398 43.20 21.16 -10.61
N GLY A 399 43.04 20.05 -11.38
CA GLY A 399 43.86 18.85 -11.16
C GLY A 399 43.14 17.50 -11.18
N ALA A 400 43.27 16.76 -12.29
CA ALA A 400 42.94 15.35 -12.45
C ALA A 400 44.13 14.43 -12.04
N GLY A 401 43.85 13.19 -11.64
CA GLY A 401 44.86 12.15 -11.41
C GLY A 401 44.24 10.75 -11.36
N ALA A 402 44.86 9.80 -12.08
CA ALA A 402 44.36 8.46 -12.40
C ALA A 402 45.09 7.32 -11.66
N ASN A 403 44.56 6.10 -11.85
CA ASN A 403 45.16 4.75 -11.79
C ASN A 403 45.29 3.99 -10.45
N GLY A 404 44.91 2.70 -10.53
CA GLY A 404 45.60 1.61 -9.82
C GLY A 404 44.71 0.45 -9.32
N THR A 405 44.68 -0.67 -10.05
CA THR A 405 44.26 -2.00 -9.55
C THR A 405 45.49 -2.92 -9.45
N PRO A 406 45.55 -3.85 -8.49
CA PRO A 406 45.79 -5.26 -8.85
C PRO A 406 45.07 -6.28 -7.94
N GLY A 407 44.92 -7.52 -8.42
CA GLY A 407 44.06 -8.55 -7.83
C GLY A 407 44.74 -9.80 -7.23
N GLY A 408 43.86 -10.74 -6.83
CA GLY A 408 44.07 -12.17 -6.50
C GLY A 408 44.42 -12.50 -5.04
N PRO A 409 44.14 -13.71 -4.48
CA PRO A 409 43.57 -14.94 -5.08
C PRO A 409 42.37 -15.58 -4.32
N GLU A 410 41.74 -16.58 -4.95
CA GLU A 410 40.74 -17.54 -4.41
C GLU A 410 41.33 -18.50 -3.36
N PRO A 411 40.51 -19.06 -2.43
CA PRO A 411 40.12 -20.48 -2.60
C PRO A 411 38.74 -20.89 -2.01
N GLY A 412 38.19 -21.98 -2.54
CA GLY A 412 37.51 -23.02 -1.75
C GLY A 412 36.00 -23.11 -1.86
N GLN A 413 35.52 -24.06 -2.67
CA GLN A 413 34.12 -24.48 -2.75
C GLN A 413 33.66 -25.20 -1.46
N ALA A 414 32.59 -24.67 -0.86
CA ALA A 414 31.69 -25.31 0.08
C ALA A 414 30.25 -25.20 -0.49
N PRO A 415 29.26 -25.98 0.00
CA PRO A 415 28.08 -26.37 -0.77
C PRO A 415 27.14 -25.19 -1.07
N ALA A 416 26.40 -25.30 -2.18
CA ALA A 416 25.51 -24.26 -2.70
C ALA A 416 24.42 -23.89 -1.68
N SER A 417 24.61 -22.77 -1.02
CA SER A 417 23.59 -22.02 -0.29
C SER A 417 22.87 -21.06 -1.24
N ASP A 418 21.58 -20.85 -1.00
CA ASP A 418 20.73 -19.89 -1.71
C ASP A 418 21.43 -18.53 -1.84
N ARG A 419 21.55 -18.05 -3.08
CA ARG A 419 22.28 -16.83 -3.44
C ARG A 419 21.38 -15.89 -4.23
N VAL A 420 21.32 -14.63 -3.79
CA VAL A 420 20.68 -13.52 -4.51
C VAL A 420 21.45 -13.23 -5.81
N ILE A 421 20.74 -13.24 -6.94
CA ILE A 421 21.30 -12.93 -8.27
C ILE A 421 20.84 -11.53 -8.69
N PHE A 422 21.79 -10.61 -8.88
CA PHE A 422 21.48 -9.27 -9.36
C PHE A 422 21.14 -9.26 -10.87
N PRO A 423 20.35 -8.30 -11.37
CA PRO A 423 19.92 -8.28 -12.79
C PRO A 423 21.06 -8.34 -13.82
N ASP A 424 22.19 -7.69 -13.54
CA ASP A 424 23.36 -7.73 -14.42
C ASP A 424 24.10 -9.08 -14.37
N GLU A 425 24.00 -9.78 -13.25
CA GLU A 425 24.51 -11.14 -13.09
C GLU A 425 23.60 -12.14 -13.81
N LEU A 426 22.27 -11.94 -13.76
CA LEU A 426 21.29 -12.72 -14.51
C LEU A 426 21.47 -12.58 -16.04
N LYS A 427 21.77 -11.37 -16.53
CA LYS A 427 22.12 -11.13 -17.94
C LYS A 427 23.38 -11.92 -18.35
N LYS A 428 24.42 -11.95 -17.50
CA LYS A 428 25.65 -12.71 -17.75
C LYS A 428 25.41 -14.21 -17.74
N ILE A 429 24.61 -14.73 -16.80
CA ILE A 429 24.24 -16.16 -16.73
C ILE A 429 23.48 -16.58 -17.98
N ARG A 430 22.49 -15.80 -18.42
CA ARG A 430 21.71 -16.06 -19.64
C ARG A 430 22.57 -16.01 -20.91
N ALA A 431 23.53 -15.09 -20.98
CA ALA A 431 24.47 -14.99 -22.10
C ALA A 431 25.41 -16.20 -22.17
N SER A 432 25.90 -16.69 -21.02
CA SER A 432 26.76 -17.88 -20.94
C SER A 432 26.00 -19.17 -21.26
N ALA A 433 24.75 -19.29 -20.83
CA ALA A 433 23.90 -20.45 -21.14
C ALA A 433 23.56 -20.56 -22.64
N LYS A 434 23.41 -19.44 -23.36
CA LYS A 434 23.25 -19.43 -24.82
C LYS A 434 24.51 -19.89 -25.57
N LYS A 435 25.69 -19.71 -24.98
CA LYS A 435 26.98 -20.09 -25.60
C LYS A 435 27.30 -21.58 -25.48
N ASN A 436 26.67 -22.28 -24.52
CA ASN A 436 26.95 -23.68 -24.19
C ASN A 436 25.86 -24.68 -24.64
N LYS A 437 25.04 -24.36 -25.66
CA LYS A 437 24.15 -25.35 -26.25
C LYS A 437 24.95 -26.40 -27.04
N ILE A 438 25.24 -27.51 -26.37
CA ILE A 438 25.64 -28.79 -26.97
C ILE A 438 24.44 -29.34 -27.76
N ALA A 439 24.69 -29.72 -29.01
CA ALA A 439 23.68 -30.27 -29.93
C ALA A 439 23.06 -31.58 -29.38
N PRO A 440 21.75 -31.84 -29.61
CA PRO A 440 21.14 -33.09 -29.19
C PRO A 440 21.58 -34.23 -30.11
N ALA A 441 22.00 -35.34 -29.49
CA ALA A 441 22.29 -36.60 -30.16
C ALA A 441 21.00 -37.21 -30.74
N ALA A 442 21.09 -37.65 -31.99
CA ALA A 442 20.03 -38.38 -32.67
C ALA A 442 20.05 -39.87 -32.30
N GLY A 443 18.87 -40.43 -32.02
CA GLY A 443 18.62 -41.87 -32.17
C GLY A 443 17.74 -42.51 -31.10
N ALA A 444 16.52 -42.89 -31.46
CA ALA A 444 16.09 -44.29 -31.51
C ALA A 444 14.63 -44.40 -31.97
N LYS A 445 14.41 -45.11 -33.08
CA LYS A 445 13.11 -45.59 -33.57
C LYS A 445 12.75 -46.88 -32.83
N GLY A 446 11.47 -47.06 -32.46
CA GLY A 446 10.95 -48.32 -31.93
C GLY A 446 9.41 -48.39 -31.93
N ALA A 447 8.89 -49.06 -32.96
CA ALA A 447 7.59 -49.71 -33.23
C ALA A 447 6.31 -49.46 -32.38
N PRO A 448 5.11 -49.40 -33.02
CA PRO A 448 3.80 -49.50 -32.37
C PRO A 448 3.25 -50.93 -32.40
N GLY A 449 2.61 -51.35 -31.31
CA GLY A 449 1.96 -52.66 -31.19
C GLY A 449 0.59 -52.60 -30.51
N ALA A 450 -0.44 -52.88 -31.30
CA ALA A 450 -1.70 -53.56 -30.97
C ALA A 450 -2.59 -53.06 -29.81
N GLY A 451 -3.68 -52.37 -30.18
CA GLY A 451 -5.03 -52.96 -30.23
C GLY A 451 -5.87 -53.10 -28.94
N PRO A 452 -7.21 -53.11 -29.05
CA PRO A 452 -8.12 -52.54 -28.05
C PRO A 452 -8.96 -53.58 -27.29
N GLY A 453 -9.54 -53.18 -26.16
CA GLY A 453 -10.63 -53.92 -25.50
C GLY A 453 -11.34 -53.12 -24.40
N PRO A 454 -12.67 -53.27 -24.20
CA PRO A 454 -13.51 -52.22 -23.61
C PRO A 454 -14.18 -52.60 -22.27
N ALA A 455 -14.85 -51.59 -21.70
CA ALA A 455 -16.14 -51.65 -20.99
C ALA A 455 -16.21 -51.80 -19.45
N SER A 456 -17.35 -51.28 -18.96
CA SER A 456 -17.96 -51.29 -17.61
C SER A 456 -17.37 -50.29 -16.61
N GLY A 457 -18.14 -49.34 -16.08
CA GLY A 457 -19.26 -49.51 -15.15
C GLY A 457 -18.67 -49.33 -13.73
N SER A 458 -19.13 -48.48 -12.81
CA SER A 458 -20.49 -48.25 -12.30
C SER A 458 -20.48 -47.09 -11.29
N ARG A 459 -21.66 -46.48 -11.10
CA ARG A 459 -22.03 -45.59 -9.98
C ARG A 459 -22.02 -46.33 -8.63
N CYS A 460 -21.79 -45.56 -7.56
CA CYS A 460 -22.27 -45.66 -6.17
C CYS A 460 -21.38 -44.71 -5.34
N SER A 461 -21.82 -43.88 -4.41
CA SER A 461 -23.10 -43.55 -3.79
C SER A 461 -23.00 -42.13 -3.24
#